data_AF-A0A924HIH4-F1
#
_entry.id   AF-A0A924HIH4-F1
#
_cell.length_a   1.000
_cell.length_b   1.000
_cell.length_c   1.000
_cell.angle_alpha   90.00
_cell.angle_beta   90.00
_cell.angle_gamma   90.00
#
_symmetry.space_group_name_H-M   'P 1'
#
loop_
_entity.id
_entity.type
_entity.pdbx_description
1 polymer ?
#
loop_
_entity_poly.entity_id
_entity_poly.type
_entity_poly.pdbx_seq_one_letter_code
_entity_poly.pdbx_strand_id
1 'polypeptide(L)' 'YQTVLANILATPLKVLAPLLCAHVEPGGNLVLAGILDRQADELKAAYAPWCALEVTDQEDGWILMTAKF' A
#
# COMPACT_ATOMS: atom_id res chain seq x y z
N TYR A 1 10.31 5.90 9.14
CA TYR A 1 10.64 6.73 7.97
C TYR A 1 9.49 7.63 7.60
N GLN A 2 9.79 8.85 7.18
CA GLN A 2 8.80 9.79 6.61
C GLN A 2 8.11 9.25 5.35
N THR A 3 8.73 8.32 4.62
CA THR A 3 8.12 7.62 3.49
C THR A 3 8.62 6.19 3.40
N VAL A 4 7.70 5.24 3.24
CA VAL A 4 7.97 3.84 2.94
C VAL A 4 7.38 3.54 1.57
N LEU A 5 8.21 3.07 0.64
CA LEU A 5 7.79 2.70 -0.71
C LEU A 5 8.08 1.22 -0.99
N ALA A 6 7.12 0.52 -1.55
CA ALA A 6 7.28 -0.85 -2.03
C ALA A 6 6.64 -1.02 -3.41
N ASN A 7 7.45 -1.32 -4.42
CA ASN A 7 7.01 -1.65 -5.78
C ASN A 7 7.27 -3.13 -6.06
N ILE A 8 6.37 -4.00 -5.57
CA ILE A 8 6.46 -5.46 -5.66
C ILE A 8 5.06 -6.05 -5.79
N LEU A 9 4.95 -7.35 -6.07
CA LEU A 9 3.66 -8.01 -6.28
C LEU A 9 2.73 -7.94 -5.06
N ALA A 10 1.43 -7.88 -5.33
CA ALA A 10 0.36 -7.78 -4.33
C ALA A 10 0.38 -8.87 -3.24
N THR A 11 0.75 -10.12 -3.58
CA THR A 11 0.79 -11.20 -2.58
C THR A 11 1.83 -10.96 -1.48
N PRO A 12 3.12 -10.69 -1.80
CA PRO A 12 4.08 -10.18 -0.82
C PRO A 12 3.60 -8.93 -0.06
N LEU A 13 2.98 -7.96 -0.74
CA LEU A 13 2.50 -6.74 -0.08
C LEU A 13 1.47 -7.02 1.03
N LYS A 14 0.60 -8.02 0.86
CA LYS A 14 -0.34 -8.44 1.91
C LYS A 14 0.38 -9.01 3.13
N VAL A 15 1.36 -9.89 2.91
CA VAL A 15 2.13 -10.54 3.99
C VAL A 15 2.98 -9.51 4.76
N LEU A 16 3.50 -8.51 4.05
CA LEU A 16 4.38 -7.49 4.61
C LEU A 16 3.63 -6.31 5.24
N ALA A 17 2.29 -6.26 5.20
CA ALA A 17 1.51 -5.14 5.71
C ALA A 17 1.89 -4.72 7.15
N PRO A 18 2.02 -5.63 8.15
CA PRO A 18 2.41 -5.24 9.50
C PRO A 18 3.81 -4.60 9.55
N LEU A 19 4.76 -5.15 8.78
CA LEU A 19 6.15 -4.68 8.76
C LEU A 19 6.27 -3.32 8.09
N LEU A 20 5.64 -3.15 6.92
CA LEU A 20 5.70 -1.90 6.17
C LEU A 20 5.04 -0.76 6.95
N CYS A 21 3.88 -1.01 7.57
CA CYS A 21 3.19 -0.03 8.39
C CYS A 21 4.01 0.37 9.63
N ALA A 22 4.67 -0.58 10.30
CA ALA A 22 5.52 -0.31 11.46
C ALA A 22 6.75 0.56 11.15
N HIS A 23 7.14 0.66 9.89
CA HIS A 23 8.25 1.49 9.45
C HIS A 23 7.84 2.91 9.02
N VAL A 24 6.54 3.23 8.98
CA VAL A 24 6.06 4.59 8.70
C VAL A 24 6.08 5.40 10.00
N GLU A 25 6.76 6.54 9.99
CA GLU A 25 6.71 7.49 11.11
C GLU A 25 5.33 8.18 11.16
N PRO A 26 4.86 8.63 12.35
CA PRO A 26 3.63 9.42 12.44
C PRO A 26 3.65 10.64 11.52
N GLY A 27 2.58 10.88 10.77
CA GLY A 27 2.52 11.91 9.72
C GLY A 27 3.18 11.52 8.39
N GLY A 28 3.81 10.34 8.32
CA GLY A 28 4.51 9.82 7.15
C GLY A 28 3.57 9.17 6.12
N ASN A 29 4.16 8.74 5.00
CA ASN A 29 3.44 8.17 3.87
C ASN A 29 3.85 6.73 3.59
N LEU A 30 2.86 5.92 3.26
CA LEU A 30 3.03 4.60 2.67
C LEU A 30 2.67 4.67 1.18
N VAL A 31 3.53 4.14 0.32
CA VAL A 31 3.35 4.12 -1.14
C VAL A 31 3.55 2.69 -1.66
N LEU A 32 2.52 2.11 -2.25
CA LEU A 32 2.52 0.75 -2.76
C LEU A 32 2.27 0.75 -4.28
N ALA A 33 3.13 0.07 -5.02
CA ALA A 33 3.03 -0.13 -6.47
C ALA A 33 3.31 -1.60 -6.82
N GLY A 34 3.17 -1.96 -8.11
CA GLY A 34 3.29 -3.36 -8.56
C GLY A 34 2.01 -4.17 -8.34
N ILE A 35 0.87 -3.48 -8.35
CA ILE A 35 -0.46 -4.01 -8.06
C ILE A 35 -1.34 -3.84 -9.29
N LEU A 36 -2.10 -4.87 -9.66
CA LEU A 36 -3.14 -4.76 -10.70
C LEU A 36 -4.43 -4.20 -10.09
N ASP A 37 -5.19 -3.42 -10.85
CA ASP A 37 -6.46 -2.78 -10.44
C ASP A 37 -7.43 -3.70 -9.68
N ARG A 38 -7.64 -4.91 -10.19
CA ARG A 38 -8.50 -5.96 -9.64
C ARG A 38 -8.07 -6.48 -8.26
N GLN A 39 -6.87 -6.11 -7.81
CA GLN A 39 -6.31 -6.50 -6.51
C GLN A 39 -6.45 -5.40 -5.46
N ALA A 40 -6.99 -4.23 -5.82
CA ALA A 40 -7.10 -3.07 -4.93
C ALA A 40 -7.89 -3.40 -3.65
N ASP A 41 -9.08 -3.97 -3.77
CA ASP A 41 -9.96 -4.20 -2.63
C ASP A 41 -9.40 -5.23 -1.66
N GLU A 42 -8.70 -6.25 -2.18
CA GLU A 42 -8.01 -7.23 -1.33
C GLU A 42 -6.88 -6.56 -0.53
N LEU A 43 -6.13 -5.66 -1.15
CA LEU A 43 -5.07 -4.90 -0.47
C LEU A 43 -5.64 -3.91 0.54
N LYS A 44 -6.73 -3.21 0.23
CA LYS A 44 -7.44 -2.36 1.20
C LYS A 44 -7.86 -3.16 2.42
N ALA A 45 -8.47 -4.33 2.22
CA ALA A 45 -8.89 -5.19 3.32
C ALA A 45 -7.70 -5.70 4.15
N ALA A 46 -6.59 -6.06 3.50
CA ALA A 46 -5.38 -6.48 4.18
C ALA A 46 -4.80 -5.35 5.04
N TYR A 47 -4.75 -4.10 4.55
CA TYR A 47 -4.13 -2.98 5.25
C TYR A 47 -5.05 -2.26 6.25
N ALA A 48 -6.36 -2.49 6.19
CA ALA A 48 -7.37 -1.84 7.02
C ALA A 48 -7.09 -1.82 8.54
N PRO A 49 -6.44 -2.83 9.16
CA PRO A 49 -6.09 -2.76 10.58
C PRO A 49 -5.05 -1.69 10.94
N TRP A 50 -4.29 -1.20 9.97
CA TRP A 50 -3.18 -0.27 10.19
C TRP A 50 -3.41 1.09 9.54
N CYS A 51 -3.99 1.14 8.34
CA CYS A 51 -4.23 2.38 7.62
C CYS A 51 -5.32 2.24 6.55
N ALA A 52 -5.84 3.38 6.10
CA ALA A 52 -6.75 3.45 4.95
C ALA A 52 -5.93 3.61 3.66
N LEU A 53 -5.78 2.53 2.90
CA LEU A 53 -5.18 2.60 1.55
C LEU A 53 -6.18 3.14 0.53
N GLU A 54 -5.71 4.09 -0.28
CA GLU A 54 -6.47 4.68 -1.38
C GLU A 54 -5.71 4.50 -2.69
N VAL A 55 -6.42 4.27 -3.79
CA VAL A 55 -5.83 4.29 -5.14
C VAL A 55 -5.67 5.76 -5.52
N THR A 56 -4.43 6.18 -5.78
CA THR A 56 -4.12 7.57 -6.13
C THR A 56 -3.69 7.76 -7.58
N ASP A 57 -3.33 6.67 -8.25
CA ASP A 57 -3.04 6.69 -9.68
C ASP A 57 -3.33 5.32 -10.33
N GLN A 58 -3.58 5.32 -11.63
CA GLN A 58 -3.82 4.12 -12.42
C GLN A 58 -3.35 4.31 -13.87
N GLU A 59 -2.57 3.34 -14.36
CA GLU A 59 -2.03 3.31 -15.71
C GLU A 59 -1.99 1.88 -16.24
N ASP A 60 -2.56 1.62 -17.42
CA ASP A 60 -2.54 0.32 -18.11
C ASP A 60 -2.89 -0.90 -17.22
N GLY A 61 -3.86 -0.73 -16.32
CA GLY A 61 -4.32 -1.76 -15.39
C GLY A 61 -3.45 -1.95 -14.14
N TRP A 62 -2.37 -1.18 -14.00
CA TRP A 62 -1.56 -1.06 -12.79
C TRP A 62 -2.04 0.10 -11.96
N ILE A 63 -1.95 -0.03 -10.64
CA ILE A 63 -2.37 1.01 -9.70
C ILE A 63 -1.25 1.39 -8.72
N LEU A 64 -1.28 2.66 -8.33
CA LEU A 64 -0.56 3.19 -7.18
C LEU A 64 -1.54 3.33 -6.03
N MET A 65 -1.17 2.80 -4.87
CA MET A 65 -1.95 2.97 -3.64
C MET A 65 -1.13 3.71 -2.60
N THR A 66 -1.76 4.62 -1.86
CA THR A 66 -1.10 5.35 -0.78
C THR A 66 -1.95 5.40 0.49
N ALA A 67 -1.28 5.57 1.63
CA ALA A 67 -1.91 5.92 2.90
C ALA A 67 -1.05 6.92 3.67
N LYS A 68 -1.70 7.72 4.51
CA LYS A 68 -1.03 8.63 5.45
C LYS A 68 -1.23 8.13 6.88
N PHE A 69 -0.17 8.17 7.67
CA PHE A 69 -0.13 7.73 9.08
C PHE A 69 -0.17 8.92 10.04
#